data_AF-A0A1V4LHV7-F1
#
_entry.id   AF-A0A1V4LHV7-F1
#
_cell.length_a   1.000
_cell.length_b   1.000
_cell.length_c   1.000
_cell.angle_alpha   90.00
_cell.angle_beta   90.00
_cell.angle_gamma   90.00
#
_symmetry.space_group_name_H-M   'P 1'
#
loop_
_entity.id
_entity.type
_entity.pdbx_description
1 polymer ?
#
loop_
_entity_poly.entity_id
_entity_poly.type
_entity_poly.pdbx_seq_one_letter_code
_entity_poly.pdbx_strand_id
1 'polypeptide(L)'
;MKQINTFALASGDPNPVHLEPAIACRAGHADVFAQGMLGMGMLGALLSAARLRRFGVRFLSPIALGDQPRLYQTGTRLRELVLTNEKGNIRIRGYAELN
;
A
#
# COMPACT_ATOMS: atom_id res chain seq x y z
N MET A 1 -9.34 -0.77 -10.39
CA MET A 1 -8.37 -0.66 -11.51
C MET A 1 -7.87 0.77 -11.75
N LYS A 2 -8.73 1.81 -11.87
CA LYS A 2 -8.30 3.18 -12.20
C LYS A 2 -7.07 3.67 -11.41
N GLN A 3 -7.09 3.51 -10.08
CA GLN A 3 -5.99 3.97 -9.21
C GLN A 3 -4.68 3.19 -9.42
N ILE A 4 -4.75 1.89 -9.72
CA ILE A 4 -3.58 1.03 -10.02
C ILE A 4 -2.91 1.50 -11.31
N ASN A 5 -3.71 1.75 -12.35
CA ASN A 5 -3.20 2.19 -13.66
C ASN A 5 -2.61 3.61 -13.56
N THR A 6 -3.31 4.53 -12.88
CA THR A 6 -2.81 5.89 -12.67
C THR A 6 -1.51 5.88 -11.86
N PHE A 7 -1.42 5.04 -10.83
CA PHE A 7 -0.20 4.93 -10.04
C PHE A 7 0.95 4.31 -10.83
N ALA A 8 0.70 3.28 -11.65
CA ALA A 8 1.72 2.68 -12.51
C ALA A 8 2.39 3.73 -13.40
N LEU A 9 1.59 4.59 -14.04
CA LEU A 9 2.08 5.69 -14.86
C LEU A 9 2.84 6.72 -14.03
N ALA A 10 2.27 7.18 -12.91
CA ALA A 10 2.86 8.25 -12.11
C ALA A 10 4.15 7.83 -11.37
N SER A 11 4.23 6.57 -10.95
CA SER A 11 5.39 6.02 -10.23
C SER A 11 6.49 5.50 -11.15
N GLY A 12 6.20 5.28 -12.44
CA GLY A 12 7.12 4.62 -13.36
C GLY A 12 7.26 3.12 -13.10
N ASP A 13 6.26 2.49 -12.45
CA ASP A 13 6.17 1.04 -12.22
C ASP A 13 5.10 0.42 -13.14
N PRO A 14 5.45 0.11 -14.41
CA PRO A 14 4.55 -0.54 -15.35
C PRO A 14 4.56 -2.07 -15.22
N ASN A 15 4.93 -2.63 -14.06
CA ASN A 15 5.02 -4.08 -13.92
C ASN A 15 3.67 -4.75 -14.30
N PRO A 16 3.65 -5.61 -15.34
CA PRO A 16 2.40 -6.17 -15.85
C PRO A 16 1.64 -7.02 -14.84
N VAL A 17 2.27 -7.50 -13.77
CA VAL A 17 1.59 -8.25 -12.70
C VAL A 17 0.46 -7.43 -12.05
N HIS A 18 0.54 -6.10 -12.09
CA HIS A 18 -0.48 -5.19 -11.55
C HIS A 18 -1.54 -4.80 -12.58
N LEU A 19 -1.31 -5.06 -13.87
CA LEU A 19 -2.11 -4.51 -14.97
C LEU A 19 -2.80 -5.59 -15.79
N GLU A 20 -2.22 -6.79 -15.86
CA GLU A 20 -2.68 -7.87 -16.72
C GLU A 20 -3.07 -9.12 -15.91
N PRO A 21 -4.38 -9.46 -15.84
CA PRO A 21 -4.87 -10.61 -15.08
C PRO A 21 -4.20 -11.94 -15.46
N ALA A 22 -3.97 -12.18 -16.75
CA ALA A 22 -3.29 -13.40 -17.21
C ALA A 22 -1.86 -13.52 -16.66
N ILE A 23 -1.14 -12.40 -16.51
CA ILE A 23 0.22 -12.39 -15.96
C ILE A 23 0.17 -12.58 -14.44
N ALA A 24 -0.76 -11.90 -13.75
CA ALA A 24 -0.99 -12.09 -12.32
C ALA A 24 -1.33 -13.55 -11.97
N CYS A 25 -2.23 -14.17 -12.73
CA CYS A 25 -2.60 -15.58 -12.59
C CYS A 25 -1.42 -16.52 -12.83
N ARG A 26 -0.62 -16.28 -13.88
CA ARG A 26 0.61 -17.04 -14.13
C ARG A 26 1.65 -16.89 -13.02
N ALA A 27 1.65 -15.76 -12.31
CA ALA A 27 2.49 -15.50 -11.15
C ALA A 27 1.92 -16.09 -9.83
N GLY A 28 0.78 -16.78 -9.87
CA GLY A 28 0.18 -17.45 -8.71
C GLY A 28 -0.78 -16.58 -7.90
N HIS A 29 -1.20 -15.42 -8.43
CA HIS A 29 -2.23 -14.58 -7.82
C HIS A 29 -3.62 -14.89 -8.38
N ALA A 30 -4.68 -14.58 -7.63
CA ALA A 30 -6.05 -14.79 -8.09
C ALA A 30 -6.47 -13.80 -9.19
N ASP A 31 -5.96 -12.57 -9.14
CA ASP A 31 -6.17 -11.48 -10.10
C ASP A 31 -5.07 -10.43 -9.91
N VAL A 32 -5.09 -9.34 -10.68
CA VAL A 32 -4.26 -8.16 -10.46
C VAL A 32 -4.49 -7.58 -9.06
N PHE A 33 -3.45 -6.95 -8.53
CA PHE A 33 -3.44 -6.34 -7.20
C PHE A 33 -2.65 -5.03 -7.24
N ALA A 34 -2.94 -4.15 -6.31
CA ALA A 34 -2.28 -2.85 -6.26
C ALA A 34 -0.79 -2.99 -5.92
N GLN A 35 0.02 -2.08 -6.47
CA GLN A 35 1.43 -1.92 -6.12
C GLN A 35 1.55 -1.74 -4.60
N GLY A 36 2.49 -2.43 -3.96
CA GLY A 36 2.77 -2.22 -2.54
C GLY A 36 3.08 -0.76 -2.23
N MET A 37 3.79 -0.10 -3.15
CA MET A 37 4.13 1.33 -3.07
C MET A 37 2.91 2.26 -3.09
N LEU A 38 1.82 1.88 -3.76
CA LEU A 38 0.57 2.63 -3.68
C LEU A 38 0.03 2.61 -2.24
N GLY A 39 0.00 1.44 -1.61
CA GLY A 39 -0.42 1.30 -0.20
C GLY A 39 0.52 2.01 0.77
N MET A 40 1.83 1.98 0.53
CA MET A 40 2.80 2.77 1.30
C MET A 40 2.54 4.27 1.16
N GLY A 41 2.26 4.75 -0.06
CA GLY A 41 1.90 6.16 -0.30
C GLY A 41 0.63 6.59 0.43
N MET A 42 -0.38 5.72 0.48
CA MET A 42 -1.60 5.96 1.27
C MET A 42 -1.29 6.12 2.77
N LEU A 43 -0.43 5.26 3.33
CA LEU A 43 0.03 5.41 4.72
C LEU A 43 0.85 6.68 4.92
N GLY A 44 1.71 7.02 3.96
CA GLY A 44 2.52 8.25 4.00
C GLY A 44 1.66 9.53 4.00
N ALA A 45 0.49 9.52 3.38
CA ALA A 45 -0.42 10.66 3.37
C ALA A 45 -0.90 11.05 4.78
N LEU A 46 -1.03 10.08 5.70
CA LEU A 46 -1.36 10.34 7.12
C LEU A 46 -0.26 11.12 7.86
N LEU A 47 0.96 11.13 7.32
CA LEU A 47 2.14 11.76 7.90
C LEU A 47 2.51 13.09 7.24
N SER A 48 1.72 13.57 6.28
CA SER A 48 2.12 14.62 5.32
C SER A 48 2.55 15.96 5.95
N ALA A 49 2.08 16.31 7.15
CA ALA A 49 2.50 17.52 7.87
C ALA A 49 3.67 17.31 8.87
N ALA A 50 4.18 16.08 9.01
CA ALA A 50 5.16 15.74 10.03
C ALA A 50 6.62 15.92 9.56
N ARG A 51 7.51 16.32 10.48
CA ARG A 51 8.96 16.31 10.24
C ARG A 51 9.51 14.89 10.40
N LEU A 52 9.41 14.10 9.33
CA LEU A 52 9.85 12.70 9.33
C LEU A 52 11.37 12.56 9.43
N ARG A 53 11.82 11.68 10.32
CA ARG A 53 13.19 11.16 10.41
C ARG A 53 13.33 9.83 9.68
N ARG A 54 12.37 8.93 9.87
CA ARG A 54 12.30 7.63 9.20
C ARG A 54 10.85 7.28 8.89
N PHE A 55 10.64 6.61 7.78
CA PHE A 55 9.36 6.03 7.40
C PHE A 55 9.65 4.70 6.71
N GLY A 56 8.99 3.63 7.14
CA GLY A 56 9.18 2.30 6.60
C GLY A 56 7.92 1.47 6.70
N VAL A 57 7.81 0.47 5.83
CA VAL A 57 6.68 -0.46 5.78
C VAL A 57 7.14 -1.89 5.55
N ARG A 58 6.29 -2.83 5.94
CA ARG A 58 6.37 -4.25 5.61
C ARG A 58 5.08 -4.65 4.89
N PHE A 59 5.22 -5.10 3.65
CA PHE A 59 4.13 -5.67 2.87
C PHE A 59 3.87 -7.10 3.34
N LEU A 60 2.67 -7.37 3.85
CA LEU A 60 2.30 -8.67 4.44
C LEU A 60 1.44 -9.49 3.49
N SER A 61 0.53 -8.85 2.76
CA SER A 61 -0.28 -9.50 1.73
C SER A 61 -0.65 -8.52 0.61
N PRO A 62 -0.92 -9.01 -0.61
CA PRO A 62 -1.39 -8.17 -1.71
C PRO A 62 -2.67 -7.39 -1.33
N ILE A 63 -2.75 -6.15 -1.80
CA ILE A 63 -3.98 -5.35 -1.76
C ILE A 63 -4.79 -5.74 -2.99
N ALA A 64 -5.79 -6.59 -2.81
CA ALA A 64 -6.54 -7.20 -3.90
C ALA A 64 -7.36 -6.15 -4.67
N LEU A 65 -7.63 -6.42 -5.95
CA LEU A 65 -8.62 -5.64 -6.69
C LEU A 65 -9.98 -5.72 -5.97
N GLY A 66 -10.53 -4.57 -5.58
CA GLY A 66 -11.79 -4.48 -4.84
C GLY A 66 -11.65 -4.39 -3.32
N ASP A 67 -10.44 -4.57 -2.76
CA ASP A 67 -10.18 -4.21 -1.35
C ASP A 67 -10.59 -2.75 -1.13
N GLN A 68 -11.16 -2.46 0.04
CA GLN A 68 -11.39 -1.09 0.50
C GLN A 68 -10.39 -0.76 1.61
N PRO A 69 -9.27 -0.07 1.30
CA PRO A 69 -8.23 0.20 2.28
C PRO A 69 -8.73 1.06 3.44
N ARG A 70 -8.49 0.59 4.66
CA ARG A 70 -8.64 1.38 5.90
C ARG A 70 -7.27 1.63 6.50
N LEU A 71 -7.00 2.88 6.84
CA LEU A 71 -5.70 3.32 7.33
C LEU A 71 -5.82 3.69 8.80
N TYR A 72 -4.88 3.21 9.61
CA TYR A 72 -4.81 3.47 11.03
C TYR A 72 -3.44 4.02 11.38
N GLN A 73 -3.43 4.95 12.34
CA GLN A 73 -2.21 5.53 12.91
C GLN A 73 -2.36 5.65 14.42
N THR A 74 -1.32 5.25 15.16
CA THR A 74 -1.24 5.41 16.62
C THR A 74 0.13 5.97 17.02
N GLY A 75 0.31 6.28 18.31
CA GLY A 75 1.57 6.85 18.84
C GLY A 75 1.72 8.35 18.61
N THR A 76 2.84 8.94 19.02
CA THR A 76 3.13 10.38 18.87
C THR A 76 4.45 10.62 18.13
N ARG A 77 5.59 10.38 18.77
CA ARG A 77 6.91 10.53 18.16
C ARG A 77 7.32 9.32 17.33
N LEU A 78 7.03 8.13 17.85
CA LEU A 78 7.05 6.88 17.10
C LEU A 78 5.60 6.56 16.73
N ARG A 79 5.30 6.55 15.44
CA ARG A 79 3.98 6.21 14.90
C ARG A 79 3.98 4.79 14.40
N GLU A 80 2.95 4.04 14.76
CA GLU A 80 2.62 2.78 14.10
C GLU A 80 1.52 3.03 13.08
N LEU A 81 1.65 2.39 11.94
CA LEU A 81 0.78 2.57 10.78
C LEU A 81 0.27 1.21 10.31
N VAL A 82 -1.02 1.12 9.99
CA VAL A 82 -1.60 -0.13 9.49
C VAL A 82 -2.55 0.17 8.35
N LEU A 83 -2.42 -0.59 7.26
CA LEU A 83 -3.40 -0.66 6.19
C LEU A 83 -4.09 -2.02 6.25
N THR A 84 -5.41 -2.02 6.39
CA THR A 84 -6.25 -3.23 6.31
C THR A 84 -7.20 -3.15 5.12
N ASN A 85 -7.79 -4.27 4.75
CA ASN A 85 -9.04 -4.27 3.97
C ASN A 85 -10.27 -4.05 4.88
N GLU A 86 -11.46 -4.10 4.30
CA GLU A 86 -12.74 -3.94 4.99
C GLU A 86 -13.05 -5.03 6.01
N LYS A 87 -12.44 -6.21 5.85
CA LYS A 87 -12.57 -7.36 6.76
C LYS A 87 -11.55 -7.33 7.91
N GLY A 88 -10.74 -6.28 8.01
CA GLY A 88 -9.70 -6.13 9.03
C GLY A 88 -8.44 -6.96 8.77
N ASN A 89 -8.31 -7.59 7.60
CA ASN A 89 -7.08 -8.30 7.24
C ASN A 89 -5.97 -7.28 6.95
N ILE A 90 -4.84 -7.44 7.64
CA ILE A 90 -3.72 -6.51 7.51
C ILE A 90 -2.97 -6.78 6.20
N ARG A 91 -2.86 -5.74 5.37
CA ARG A 91 -2.10 -5.77 4.12
C ARG A 91 -0.69 -5.21 4.32
N ILE A 92 -0.57 -4.11 5.06
CA ILE A 92 0.70 -3.42 5.30
C ILE A 92 0.78 -3.00 6.76
N ARG A 93 1.95 -3.22 7.37
CA ARG A 93 2.32 -2.57 8.64
C ARG A 93 3.45 -1.58 8.36
N GLY A 94 3.41 -0.43 9.00
CA GLY A 94 4.43 0.60 8.86
C GLY A 94 4.77 1.25 10.18
N TYR A 95 5.84 2.03 10.14
CA TYR A 95 6.27 2.88 11.24
C TYR A 95 6.77 4.20 10.70
N ALA A 96 6.66 5.25 11.52
CA ALA A 96 7.31 6.52 11.26
C ALA A 96 7.95 7.07 12.53
N GLU A 97 9.17 7.58 12.41
CA GLU A 97 9.87 8.30 13.47
C GLU A 97 9.86 9.78 13.12
N LEU A 98 9.38 10.62 14.04
CA LEU A 98 9.30 12.07 13.87
C LEU A 98 10.42 12.76 14.67
N ASN A 99 10.91 13.88 14.14
CA ASN A 99 11.89 14.74 14.80
C ASN A 99 11.27 15.49 15.98
#